data_AF-A0A958YYC3-F1
#
_entry.id   AF-A0A958YYC3-F1
#
_cell.length_a   1.000
_cell.length_b   1.000
_cell.length_c   1.000
_cell.angle_alpha   90.00
_cell.angle_beta   90.00
_cell.angle_gamma   90.00
#
_symmetry.space_group_name_H-M   'P 1'
#
loop_
_entity.id
_entity.type
_entity.pdbx_description
1 polymer ?
#
loop_
_entity_poly.entity_id
_entity_poly.type
_entity_poly.pdbx_seq_one_letter_code
_entity_poly.pdbx_strand_id
1 'polypeptide(L)'
;KNSFTSKELEVIQDADRLDAIGAIGIARAFNYGGFKNRALYDPDIKPNLNMTKEEYKKSSAPTINHFYEKLLLLKEKMNTKTGQRIAAERHKFMETYLQQFYDEWNGKK
;
A
#
# COMPACT_ATOMS: atom_id res chain seq x y z
N LYS A 1 13.76 18.08 15.26
CA LYS A 1 13.96 18.31 13.81
C LYS A 1 12.80 19.19 13.33
N ASN A 2 13.05 20.46 12.98
CA ASN A 2 11.99 21.27 12.36
C ASN A 2 11.67 20.67 10.99
N SER A 3 10.45 20.17 10.83
CA SER A 3 9.95 19.67 9.56
C SER A 3 9.58 20.88 8.71
N PHE A 4 10.33 21.12 7.63
CA PHE A 4 9.91 22.08 6.62
C PHE A 4 8.55 21.64 6.05
N THR A 5 7.62 22.59 5.89
CA THR A 5 6.31 22.36 5.29
C THR A 5 5.94 23.52 4.38
N SER A 6 5.37 23.21 3.21
CA SER A 6 4.82 24.18 2.26
C SER A 6 3.69 23.53 1.46
N LYS A 7 2.83 24.33 0.82
CA LYS A 7 1.74 23.81 -0.01
C LYS A 7 2.26 23.01 -1.21
N GLU A 8 3.36 23.44 -1.80
CA GLU A 8 4.04 22.74 -2.89
C GLU A 8 4.56 21.40 -2.41
N LEU A 9 5.16 21.35 -1.21
CA LEU A 9 5.63 20.09 -0.63
C LEU A 9 4.46 19.13 -0.38
N GLU A 10 3.33 19.62 0.14
CA GLU A 10 2.13 18.82 0.37
C GLU A 10 1.61 18.19 -0.93
N VAL A 11 1.58 18.97 -2.01
CA VAL A 11 1.17 18.50 -3.35
C VAL A 11 2.13 17.44 -3.90
N ILE A 12 3.44 17.65 -3.79
CA ILE A 12 4.44 16.67 -4.23
C ILE A 12 4.34 15.37 -3.43
N GLN A 13 4.16 15.46 -2.11
CA GLN A 13 3.97 14.29 -1.26
C GLN A 13 2.71 13.50 -1.62
N ASP A 14 1.60 14.20 -1.89
CA ASP A 14 0.36 13.54 -2.33
C ASP A 14 0.55 12.85 -3.68
N ALA A 15 1.23 13.49 -4.64
CA ALA A 15 1.51 12.89 -5.93
C ALA A 15 2.32 11.58 -5.82
N ASP A 16 3.39 11.56 -5.02
CA ASP A 16 4.19 10.35 -4.75
C ASP A 16 3.35 9.25 -4.09
N ARG A 17 2.55 9.60 -3.08
CA ARG A 17 1.69 8.63 -2.36
C ARG A 17 0.57 8.10 -3.25
N LEU A 18 0.01 8.93 -4.12
CA LEU A 18 -1.03 8.53 -5.06
C LEU A 18 -0.50 7.50 -6.06
N ASP A 19 0.72 7.66 -6.57
CA ASP A 19 1.35 6.69 -7.49
C ASP A 19 1.58 5.32 -6.84
N ALA A 20 1.76 5.30 -5.51
CA ALA A 20 1.92 4.07 -4.75
C ALA A 20 0.63 3.26 -4.56
N ILE A 21 -0.55 3.79 -4.91
CA ILE A 21 -1.86 3.14 -4.70
C ILE A 21 -2.68 3.01 -5.99
N GLY A 22 -3.77 2.22 -5.92
CA GLY A 22 -4.61 1.91 -7.08
C GLY A 22 -3.99 0.85 -7.98
N ALA A 23 -4.43 0.78 -9.23
CA ALA A 23 -3.99 -0.25 -10.19
C ALA A 23 -2.46 -0.26 -10.41
N ILE A 24 -1.84 0.91 -10.56
CA ILE A 24 -0.38 1.04 -10.68
C ILE A 24 0.30 0.64 -9.38
N GLY A 25 -0.24 1.04 -8.22
CA GLY A 25 0.25 0.63 -6.92
C GLY A 25 0.29 -0.90 -6.74
N ILE A 26 -0.77 -1.60 -7.16
CA ILE A 26 -0.84 -3.07 -7.16
C ILE A 26 0.27 -3.66 -8.02
N ALA A 27 0.39 -3.21 -9.27
CA ALA A 27 1.41 -3.71 -10.20
C ALA A 27 2.83 -3.49 -9.64
N ARG A 28 3.10 -2.31 -9.10
CA ARG A 28 4.40 -1.98 -8.47
C ARG A 28 4.68 -2.83 -7.24
N ALA A 29 3.68 -3.09 -6.40
CA ALA A 29 3.83 -3.92 -5.21
C ALA A 29 4.27 -5.34 -5.56
N PHE A 30 3.60 -5.98 -6.52
CA PHE A 30 3.94 -7.34 -6.96
C PHE A 30 5.24 -7.40 -7.75
N ASN A 31 5.53 -6.42 -8.62
CA ASN A 31 6.80 -6.37 -9.33
C ASN A 31 7.99 -6.25 -8.36
N TYR A 32 7.89 -5.38 -7.36
CA TYR A 32 8.92 -5.25 -6.33
C TYR A 32 9.00 -6.50 -5.42
N GLY A 33 7.85 -7.08 -5.07
CA GLY A 33 7.78 -8.34 -4.32
C GLY A 33 8.52 -9.47 -5.04
N GLY A 34 8.28 -9.63 -6.34
CA GLY A 34 8.98 -10.58 -7.20
C GLY A 34 10.49 -10.32 -7.27
N PHE A 35 10.90 -9.07 -7.48
CA PHE A 35 12.33 -8.69 -7.43
C PHE A 35 12.99 -9.03 -6.07
N LYS A 36 12.23 -8.97 -4.98
CA LYS A 36 12.68 -9.34 -3.63
C LYS A 36 12.47 -10.82 -3.29
N ASN A 37 12.03 -11.66 -4.23
CA ASN A 37 11.68 -13.06 -4.01
C ASN A 37 10.73 -13.27 -2.82
N ARG A 38 9.78 -12.36 -2.62
CA ARG A 38 8.74 -12.48 -1.59
C ARG A 38 7.63 -13.37 -2.10
N ALA A 39 7.06 -14.18 -1.21
CA ALA A 39 5.79 -14.85 -1.49
C ALA A 39 4.70 -13.82 -1.85
N LEU A 40 3.74 -14.22 -2.69
CA LEU A 40 2.58 -13.38 -2.98
C LEU A 40 1.73 -13.22 -1.71
N TYR A 41 1.35 -14.35 -1.11
CA TYR A 41 0.52 -14.45 0.08
C TYR A 41 0.87 -15.72 0.86
N ASP A 42 0.75 -15.64 2.18
CA ASP A 42 0.84 -16.77 3.10
C ASP A 42 -0.18 -16.53 4.23
N PRO A 43 -1.20 -17.41 4.40
CA PRO A 43 -2.24 -17.22 5.41
C PRO A 43 -1.73 -17.33 6.85
N ASP A 44 -0.60 -18.02 7.08
CA ASP A 44 -0.02 -18.20 8.40
C ASP A 44 0.81 -16.97 8.84
N ILE A 45 1.22 -16.13 7.87
CA ILE A 45 1.98 -14.90 8.13
C ILE A 45 1.05 -13.69 8.12
N LYS A 46 0.61 -13.26 9.30
CA LYS A 46 -0.27 -12.09 9.45
C LYS A 46 0.47 -10.75 9.22
N PRO A 47 -0.21 -9.71 8.70
CA PRO A 47 0.37 -8.38 8.55
C PRO A 47 0.69 -7.75 9.91
N ASN A 48 1.83 -7.07 10.01
CA ASN A 48 2.22 -6.38 11.24
C ASN A 48 2.01 -4.86 11.13
N LEU A 49 0.95 -4.37 11.78
CA LEU A 49 0.55 -2.95 11.71
C LEU A 49 1.41 -2.02 12.57
N ASN A 50 2.22 -2.56 13.48
CA ASN A 50 2.98 -1.79 14.48
C ASN A 50 4.50 -1.85 14.25
N MET A 51 4.94 -2.15 13.03
CA MET A 51 6.37 -2.22 12.71
C MET A 51 7.07 -0.87 12.84
N THR A 52 8.27 -0.91 13.40
CA THR A 52 9.22 0.19 13.27
C THR A 52 9.70 0.31 11.82
N LYS A 53 10.23 1.48 11.46
CA LYS A 53 10.79 1.72 10.10
C LYS A 53 11.92 0.76 9.74
N GLU A 54 12.70 0.31 10.72
CA GLU A 54 13.81 -0.61 10.49
C GLU A 54 13.33 -2.03 10.22
N GLU A 55 12.37 -2.51 11.02
CA GLU A 55 11.73 -3.81 10.82
C GLU A 55 11.04 -3.87 9.46
N TYR A 56 10.31 -2.82 9.09
CA TYR A 56 9.63 -2.74 7.80
C TYR A 56 10.61 -2.85 6.61
N LYS A 57 11.80 -2.24 6.70
CA LYS A 57 12.81 -2.31 5.63
C LYS A 57 13.44 -3.71 5.49
N LYS A 58 13.55 -4.45 6.59
CA LYS A 58 14.13 -5.80 6.63
C LYS A 58 13.10 -6.91 6.43
N SER A 59 11.81 -6.56 6.43
CA SER A 59 10.71 -7.52 6.31
C SER A 59 10.80 -8.33 5.01
N SER A 60 10.70 -9.64 5.15
CA SER A 60 10.48 -10.60 4.07
C SER A 60 9.02 -11.04 3.98
N ALA A 61 8.11 -10.33 4.65
CA ALA A 61 6.69 -10.66 4.67
C ALA A 61 6.10 -10.75 3.25
N PRO A 62 5.05 -11.57 3.05
CA PRO A 62 4.37 -11.69 1.77
C PRO A 62 3.93 -10.33 1.22
N THR A 63 3.87 -10.25 -0.11
CA THR A 63 3.54 -9.00 -0.80
C THR A 63 2.16 -8.49 -0.42
N ILE A 64 1.18 -9.37 -0.21
CA ILE A 64 -0.16 -9.01 0.25
C ILE A 64 -0.13 -8.30 1.61
N ASN A 65 0.77 -8.66 2.54
CA ASN A 65 0.85 -7.98 3.85
C ASN A 65 1.23 -6.51 3.68
N HIS A 66 2.03 -6.18 2.65
CA HIS A 66 2.41 -4.81 2.34
C HIS A 66 1.21 -3.88 2.09
N PHE A 67 0.10 -4.41 1.58
CA PHE A 67 -1.12 -3.65 1.38
C PHE A 67 -1.65 -3.11 2.71
N TYR A 68 -1.73 -3.97 3.72
CA TYR A 68 -2.23 -3.61 5.05
C TYR A 68 -1.23 -2.81 5.87
N GLU A 69 0.05 -3.16 5.78
CA GLU A 69 1.13 -2.51 6.54
C GLU A 69 1.40 -1.08 6.06
N LYS A 70 1.07 -0.76 4.80
CA LYS A 70 1.35 0.57 4.24
C LYS A 70 0.28 1.08 3.27
N LEU A 71 0.00 0.38 2.18
CA LEU A 71 -0.68 0.98 1.01
C LEU A 71 -2.09 1.46 1.36
N LEU A 72 -2.84 0.66 2.11
CA LEU A 72 -4.20 0.99 2.58
C LEU A 72 -4.20 2.12 3.63
N LEU A 73 -3.07 2.41 4.25
CA LEU A 73 -2.93 3.52 5.20
C LEU A 73 -2.64 4.86 4.51
N LEU A 74 -2.31 4.86 3.21
CA LEU A 74 -1.90 6.09 2.51
C LEU A 74 -3.08 7.03 2.24
N LYS A 75 -4.30 6.52 2.09
CA LYS A 75 -5.50 7.34 1.86
C LYS A 75 -5.69 8.39 2.96
N GLU A 76 -5.54 7.99 4.21
CA GLU A 76 -5.69 8.85 5.40
C GLU A 76 -4.48 9.78 5.63
N LYS A 77 -3.38 9.58 4.89
CA LYS A 77 -2.16 10.39 5.01
C LYS A 77 -2.09 11.51 3.99
N MET A 78 -3.07 11.64 3.09
CA MET A 78 -3.09 12.68 2.07
C MET A 78 -3.26 14.07 2.70
N ASN A 79 -2.47 15.03 2.22
CA ASN A 79 -2.43 16.39 2.72
C ASN A 79 -3.57 17.25 2.13
N THR A 80 -3.85 17.07 0.84
CA THR A 80 -4.79 17.91 0.08
C THR A 80 -6.17 17.26 -0.06
N LYS A 81 -7.23 18.07 -0.14
CA LYS A 81 -8.61 17.58 -0.39
C LYS A 81 -8.71 16.81 -1.72
N THR A 82 -8.01 17.27 -2.75
CA THR A 82 -7.96 16.60 -4.05
C THR A 82 -7.25 15.26 -3.95
N GLY A 83 -6.11 15.21 -3.25
CA GLY A 83 -5.38 13.99 -2.97
C GLY A 83 -6.23 12.96 -2.24
N GLN A 84 -6.95 13.37 -1.19
CA GLN A 84 -7.89 12.52 -0.45
C GLN A 84 -8.98 11.93 -1.34
N ARG A 85 -9.60 12.74 -2.22
CA ARG A 85 -10.64 12.28 -3.15
C ARG A 85 -10.10 11.21 -4.12
N ILE A 86 -8.98 11.48 -4.78
CA ILE A 86 -8.37 10.54 -5.72
C ILE A 86 -7.91 9.26 -4.98
N ALA A 87 -7.34 9.42 -3.79
CA ALA A 87 -6.90 8.31 -2.97
C ALA A 87 -8.07 7.40 -2.57
N ALA A 88 -9.25 7.95 -2.29
CA ALA A 88 -10.43 7.16 -1.95
C ALA A 88 -10.87 6.21 -3.08
N GLU A 89 -10.87 6.70 -4.32
CA GLU A 89 -11.17 5.88 -5.51
C GLU A 89 -10.11 4.77 -5.68
N ARG A 90 -8.82 5.11 -5.59
CA ARG A 90 -7.71 4.16 -5.72
C ARG A 90 -7.68 3.13 -4.59
N HIS A 91 -8.00 3.55 -3.37
CA HIS A 91 -8.11 2.69 -2.19
C HIS A 91 -9.21 1.64 -2.39
N LYS A 92 -10.41 2.08 -2.80
CA LYS A 92 -11.54 1.18 -3.07
C LYS A 92 -11.20 0.13 -4.12
N PHE A 93 -10.45 0.51 -5.16
CA PHE A 93 -9.98 -0.43 -6.17
C PHE A 93 -9.05 -1.50 -5.56
N MET A 94 -8.12 -1.11 -4.70
CA MET A 94 -7.24 -2.07 -4.02
C MET A 94 -8.01 -3.02 -3.09
N GLU A 95 -9.00 -2.54 -2.34
CA GLU A 95 -9.86 -3.41 -1.52
C GLU A 95 -10.63 -4.41 -2.39
N THR A 96 -11.14 -3.97 -3.53
CA THR A 96 -11.83 -4.84 -4.49
C THR A 96 -10.88 -5.90 -5.05
N TYR A 97 -9.66 -5.50 -5.42
CA TYR A 97 -8.62 -6.43 -5.86
C TYR A 97 -8.27 -7.47 -4.78
N LEU A 98 -8.06 -7.04 -3.54
CA LEU A 98 -7.73 -7.93 -2.43
C LEU A 98 -8.87 -8.92 -2.15
N GLN A 99 -10.12 -8.44 -2.15
CA GLN A 99 -11.28 -9.31 -1.98
C GLN A 99 -11.32 -10.39 -3.07
N GLN A 100 -11.17 -9.99 -4.34
CA GLN A 100 -11.15 -10.93 -5.45
C GLN A 100 -9.97 -11.92 -5.34
N PHE A 101 -8.78 -11.43 -5.00
CA PHE A 101 -7.60 -12.26 -4.76
C PHE A 101 -7.85 -13.33 -3.70
N TYR A 102 -8.48 -12.96 -2.57
CA TYR A 102 -8.80 -13.93 -1.51
C TYR A 102 -9.91 -14.89 -1.91
N ASP A 103 -10.90 -14.45 -2.67
CA ASP A 103 -11.97 -15.34 -3.14
C ASP A 103 -11.41 -16.40 -4.09
N GLU A 104 -10.53 -16.00 -5.02
CA GLU A 104 -9.83 -16.92 -5.92
C GLU A 104 -8.88 -17.86 -5.15
N TRP A 105 -8.08 -17.32 -4.22
CA TRP A 105 -7.15 -18.11 -3.41
C TRP A 105 -7.84 -19.20 -2.58
N ASN A 106 -9.03 -18.87 -2.03
CA ASN A 106 -9.81 -19.80 -1.21
C ASN A 106 -10.80 -20.66 -2.01
N GLY A 107 -10.76 -20.61 -3.35
CA GLY A 107 -11.63 -21.39 -4.23
C GLY A 107 -13.12 -21.03 -4.15
N LYS A 108 -13.45 -19.77 -3.80
CA LYS A 108 -14.83 -19.25 -3.77
C LYS A 108 -15.29 -18.72 -5.13
N LYS A 109 -14.35 -18.48 -6.04
CA LYS A 109 -14.56 -18.06 -7.43
C LYS A 109 -13.57 -18.76 -8.34
#